data_AF-A0A352F1U3-F1
#
_entry.id   AF-A0A352F1U3-F1
#
_cell.length_a   1.000
_cell.length_b   1.000
_cell.length_c   1.000
_cell.angle_alpha   90.00
_cell.angle_beta   90.00
_cell.angle_gamma   90.00
#
_symmetry.space_group_name_H-M   'P 1'
#
loop_
_entity.id
_entity.type
_entity.pdbx_description
1 polymer ?
#
loop_
_entity_poly.entity_id
_entity_poly.type
_entity_poly.pdbx_seq_one_letter_code
_entity_poly.pdbx_strand_id
1 'polypeptide(L)'
;MRKKILAALLFVVAVIAACSGTKTCTATGLIAGQTYLYGYEDGAGNTVVGEFQATSSTFELSGVDSSVNCGSIDLLREDLPEAPPVA
;
A
#
# COMPACT_ATOMS: atom_id res chain seq x y z
N MET A 1 8.85 -8.41 -34.01
CA MET A 1 8.10 -7.20 -33.61
C MET A 1 8.19 -7.07 -32.10
N ARG A 2 8.93 -6.07 -31.60
CA ARG A 2 9.11 -5.84 -30.15
C ARG A 2 7.82 -5.22 -29.60
N LYS A 3 6.91 -6.05 -29.07
CA LYS A 3 5.75 -5.59 -28.30
C LYS A 3 6.29 -4.97 -27.02
N LYS A 4 6.40 -3.64 -27.02
CA LYS A 4 6.59 -2.85 -25.80
C LYS A 4 5.34 -3.08 -24.97
N ILE A 5 5.41 -4.00 -24.01
CA ILE A 5 4.40 -4.12 -22.96
C ILE A 5 4.56 -2.83 -22.16
N LEU A 6 3.74 -1.83 -22.52
CA LEU A 6 3.49 -0.71 -21.64
C LEU A 6 2.80 -1.33 -20.43
N ALA A 7 3.58 -1.66 -19.40
CA ALA A 7 3.05 -1.80 -18.06
C ALA A 7 2.38 -0.46 -17.78
N ALA A 8 1.05 -0.43 -17.89
CA ALA A 8 0.25 0.70 -17.47
C ALA A 8 0.43 0.76 -15.96
N LEU A 9 1.45 1.52 -15.53
CA LEU A 9 1.63 1.95 -14.16
C LEU A 9 0.47 2.89 -13.88
N LEU A 10 -0.71 2.31 -13.65
CA LEU A 10 -1.88 3.04 -13.21
C LEU A 10 -1.52 3.47 -11.78
N PHE A 11 -1.01 4.69 -11.66
CA PHE A 11 -0.76 5.37 -10.39
C PHE A 11 -2.12 5.53 -9.70
N VAL A 12 -2.61 4.47 -9.08
CA VAL A 12 -3.71 4.56 -8.14
C VAL A 12 -3.10 5.30 -6.96
N VAL A 13 -3.46 6.58 -6.84
CA VAL A 13 -3.02 7.46 -5.77
C VAL A 13 -3.72 7.00 -4.49
N ALA A 14 -3.28 5.87 -3.95
CA ALA A 14 -3.69 5.42 -2.64
C ALA A 14 -3.07 6.39 -1.63
N VAL A 15 -3.92 7.13 -0.92
CA VAL A 15 -3.49 8.14 0.04
C VAL A 15 -3.71 7.58 1.44
N ILE A 16 -2.67 7.63 2.25
CA ILE A 16 -2.77 7.31 3.67
C ILE A 16 -3.01 8.62 4.43
N ALA A 17 -4.15 8.71 5.10
CA ALA A 17 -4.51 9.82 5.97
C ALA A 17 -4.38 9.42 7.45
N ALA A 18 -3.80 10.30 8.26
CA ALA A 18 -3.65 10.09 9.69
C ALA A 18 -4.93 10.45 10.45
N CYS A 19 -5.36 9.57 11.37
CA CYS A 19 -6.31 9.93 12.41
C CYS A 19 -5.54 10.14 13.72
N SER A 20 -5.42 11.40 14.14
CA SER A 20 -4.67 11.80 15.34
C SER A 20 -5.28 11.18 16.60
N GLY A 21 -4.59 10.22 17.21
CA GLY A 21 -4.87 9.72 18.57
C GLY A 21 -4.94 8.20 18.74
N THR A 22 -5.09 7.41 17.67
CA THR A 22 -5.45 5.98 17.79
C THR A 22 -4.38 4.97 17.37
N LYS A 23 -3.14 5.36 17.03
CA LYS A 23 -2.13 4.43 16.46
C LYS A 23 -2.64 3.72 15.19
N THR A 24 -3.48 4.42 14.44
CA THR A 24 -4.12 3.90 13.24
C THR A 24 -3.95 4.89 12.10
N CYS A 25 -3.48 4.38 10.97
CA CYS A 25 -3.40 5.10 9.71
C CYS A 25 -4.43 4.52 8.73
N THR A 26 -5.18 5.37 8.04
CA THR A 26 -6.22 4.91 7.10
C THR A 26 -5.72 5.08 5.67
N ALA A 27 -5.51 3.96 4.98
CA ALA A 27 -5.28 3.92 3.55
C ALA A 27 -6.63 4.02 2.81
N THR A 28 -6.71 4.87 1.79
CA THR A 28 -7.91 5.10 0.99
C THR A 28 -7.59 5.00 -0.50
N GLY A 29 -8.62 4.78 -1.33
CA GLY A 29 -8.44 4.63 -2.79
C GLY A 29 -7.93 3.24 -3.20
N LEU A 30 -8.15 2.24 -2.36
CA LEU A 30 -7.71 0.87 -2.60
C LEU A 30 -8.67 0.16 -3.57
N ILE A 31 -8.15 -0.87 -4.24
CA ILE A 31 -8.95 -1.77 -5.08
C ILE A 31 -9.15 -3.07 -4.31
N ALA A 32 -10.42 -3.42 -4.04
CA ALA A 32 -10.75 -4.67 -3.38
C ALA A 32 -10.26 -5.87 -4.22
N GLY A 33 -9.67 -6.86 -3.54
CA GLY A 33 -9.05 -8.04 -4.14
C GLY A 33 -7.56 -7.88 -4.46
N GLN A 34 -7.00 -6.68 -4.38
CA GLN A 34 -5.57 -6.45 -4.62
C GLN A 34 -4.75 -6.52 -3.33
N THR A 35 -3.52 -7.02 -3.45
CA THR A 35 -2.52 -6.99 -2.39
C THR A 35 -1.73 -5.69 -2.43
N TYR A 36 -1.52 -5.09 -1.27
CA TYR A 36 -0.73 -3.90 -1.07
C TYR A 36 0.36 -4.17 -0.05
N LEU A 37 1.55 -3.65 -0.33
CA LEU A 37 2.67 -3.59 0.62
C LEU A 37 2.76 -2.20 1.19
N TYR A 38 3.01 -2.12 2.48
CA TYR A 38 3.33 -0.87 3.16
C TYR A 38 4.70 -0.95 3.82
N GLY A 39 5.38 0.19 3.85
CA GLY A 39 6.66 0.36 4.52
C GLY A 39 6.76 1.71 5.20
N TYR A 40 7.33 1.75 6.39
CA TYR A 40 7.66 2.99 7.10
C TYR A 40 8.79 2.78 8.12
N GLU A 41 9.44 3.87 8.54
CA GLU A 41 10.38 3.87 9.67
C GLU A 41 9.62 4.27 10.94
N ASP A 42 9.77 3.50 12.03
CA ASP A 42 9.17 3.81 13.32
C ASP A 42 9.97 4.88 14.10
N GLY A 43 9.45 5.33 15.24
CA GLY A 43 10.13 6.33 16.08
C GLY A 43 11.43 5.87 16.72
N ALA A 44 11.73 4.57 16.67
CA ALA A 44 12.99 3.99 17.12
C ALA A 44 13.99 3.80 15.96
N GLY A 45 13.62 4.18 14.74
CA GLY A 45 14.46 4.03 13.55
C GLY A 45 14.42 2.62 12.93
N ASN A 46 13.46 1.77 13.32
CA ASN A 46 13.30 0.46 12.71
C ASN A 46 12.42 0.56 11.47
N THR A 47 12.84 -0.11 10.40
CA THR A 47 11.99 -0.29 9.22
C THR A 47 10.92 -1.33 9.51
N VAL A 48 9.66 -0.92 9.41
CA VAL A 48 8.49 -1.78 9.45
C VAL A 48 7.99 -1.97 8.02
N VAL A 49 7.81 -3.23 7.63
CA VAL A 49 7.20 -3.60 6.36
C VAL A 49 6.10 -4.61 6.62
N GLY A 50 5.02 -4.51 5.87
CA GLY A 50 3.93 -5.46 5.94
C GLY A 50 3.13 -5.48 4.65
N GLU A 51 2.25 -6.47 4.55
CA GLU A 51 1.36 -6.65 3.43
C GLU A 51 -0.07 -6.84 3.93
N PHE A 52 -1.04 -6.44 3.11
CA PHE A 52 -2.44 -6.76 3.34
C PHE A 52 -3.18 -6.87 2.01
N GLN A 53 -4.21 -7.70 1.99
CA GLN A 53 -5.17 -7.73 0.89
C GLN A 53 -6.30 -6.74 1.18
N ALA A 54 -6.51 -5.80 0.27
CA ALA A 54 -7.63 -4.87 0.38
C ALA A 54 -8.94 -5.61 0.16
N THR A 55 -9.85 -5.59 1.12
CA THR A 55 -11.23 -6.14 0.97
C THR A 55 -12.23 -5.07 0.55
N SER A 56 -11.85 -3.80 0.66
CA SER A 56 -12.67 -2.64 0.31
C SER A 56 -11.79 -1.51 -0.23
N SER A 57 -12.38 -0.35 -0.51
CA SER A 57 -11.65 0.86 -0.93
C SER A 57 -10.85 1.53 0.18
N THR A 58 -10.93 1.01 1.41
CA THR A 58 -10.26 1.54 2.60
C THR A 58 -9.66 0.41 3.43
N PHE A 59 -8.52 0.69 4.07
CA PHE A 59 -7.88 -0.23 5.00
C PHE A 59 -7.26 0.53 6.18
N GLU A 60 -7.41 0.01 7.38
CA GLU A 60 -6.85 0.60 8.59
C GLU A 60 -5.59 -0.14 9.01
N LEU A 61 -4.44 0.53 8.87
CA LEU A 61 -3.18 0.07 9.41
C LEU A 61 -3.17 0.38 10.91
N SER A 62 -3.44 -0.64 11.73
CA SER A 62 -3.42 -0.53 13.19
C SER A 62 -2.03 -0.89 13.74
N GLY A 63 -1.65 -0.30 14.88
CA GLY A 63 -0.37 -0.59 15.53
C GLY A 63 0.79 0.25 15.01
N VAL A 64 0.50 1.30 14.26
CA VAL A 64 1.51 2.27 13.81
C VAL A 64 1.99 3.07 15.02
N ASP A 65 3.31 3.24 15.17
CA ASP A 65 3.84 4.02 16.29
C ASP A 65 3.30 5.45 16.25
N SER A 66 3.00 6.00 17.42
CA SER A 66 2.54 7.38 17.58
C SER A 66 3.47 8.44 17.01
N SER A 67 4.76 8.13 16.85
CA SER A 67 5.74 9.02 16.23
C SER A 67 5.68 9.03 14.70
N VAL A 68 4.99 8.08 14.08
CA VAL A 68 4.94 7.92 12.63
C VAL A 68 3.84 8.79 12.06
N ASN A 69 4.21 9.65 11.11
CA ASN A 69 3.25 10.37 10.31
C ASN A 69 2.74 9.45 9.20
N CYS A 70 1.44 9.22 9.12
CA CYS A 70 0.85 8.34 8.12
C CYS A 70 1.16 8.74 6.67
N GLY A 71 1.43 10.02 6.40
CA GLY A 71 1.87 10.48 5.08
C GLY A 71 3.32 10.10 4.72
N SER A 72 4.08 9.55 5.67
CA SER A 72 5.43 8.98 5.46
C SER A 72 5.39 7.46 5.24
N ILE A 73 4.20 6.85 5.27
CA ILE A 73 4.04 5.43 4.95
C ILE A 73 3.99 5.30 3.43
N ASP A 74 4.96 4.59 2.88
CA ASP A 74 4.95 4.20 1.47
C ASP A 74 3.95 3.06 1.29
N LEU A 75 3.02 3.23 0.35
CA LEU A 75 2.04 2.21 0.00
C LEU A 75 2.16 1.87 -1.47
N LEU A 76 2.49 0.61 -1.74
CA LEU A 76 2.73 0.09 -3.07
C LEU A 76 1.72 -1.00 -3.36
N ARG A 77 1.04 -0.92 -4.50
CA ARG A 77 0.26 -2.04 -4.99
C ARG A 77 1.22 -3.07 -5.56
N GLU A 78 1.16 -4.30 -5.07
CA GLU A 78 1.80 -5.40 -5.78
C GLU A 78 0.94 -5.71 -7.00
N ASP A 79 1.31 -5.14 -8.15
CA ASP A 79 0.89 -5.68 -9.42
C ASP A 79 1.57 -7.04 -9.57
N LEU A 80 0.92 -8.08 -9.06
CA LEU A 80 1.23 -9.47 -9.42
C LEU A 80 1.39 -9.49 -10.94
N PRO A 81 2.53 -9.95 -11.48
CA PRO A 81 2.68 -10.05 -12.92
C PRO A 81 1.51 -10.88 -13.43
N GLU A 82 0.69 -10.32 -14.32
CA GLU A 82 -0.38 -11.06 -15.01
C GLU A 82 0.22 -12.41 -15.40
N ALA A 83 -0.33 -13.49 -14.83
CA ALA A 83 0.17 -14.82 -15.10
C ALA A 83 0.29 -14.96 -16.62
N PRO A 84 1.45 -15.42 -17.15
CA PRO A 84 1.62 -15.52 -18.59
C PRO A 84 0.43 -16.30 -19.16
N PRO A 85 -0.18 -15.84 -20.28
CA PRO A 85 -1.34 -16.50 -20.85
C PRO A 85 -1.00 -17.97 -21.02
N VAL A 86 -1.74 -18.83 -20.32
CA VAL A 86 -1.59 -20.28 -20.44
C VAL A 86 -1.86 -20.59 -21.92
N ALA A 87 -0.78 -20.94 -22.63
CA ALA A 87 -0.81 -21.30 -24.03
C ALA A 87 -1.47 -22.67 -24.23
#